data_AF-A0A9Q1CCT8-F1
#
_entry.id   AF-A0A9Q1CCT8-F1
#
_cell.length_a   1.000
_cell.length_b   1.000
_cell.length_c   1.000
_cell.angle_alpha   90.00
_cell.angle_beta   90.00
_cell.angle_gamma   90.00
#
_symmetry.space_group_name_H-M   'P 1'
#
loop_
_entity.id
_entity.type
_entity.pdbx_description
1 polymer ?
#
loop_
_entity_poly.entity_id
_entity_poly.type
_entity_poly.pdbx_seq_one_letter_code
_entity_poly.pdbx_strand_id
1 'polypeptide(L)'
;MFRHIEKVIQSNADFTLNGNVILNIIHVDMANGKGRANTHTNLRQWLMKKKKSVITINNKDDLCLARALVTAKARLDKQSDPTINWNNIRKGQCEQTTLAKALHANAGVPEGPCGLDEVDRFQQFLQDYQILVISCLPKDPIMFKGPENDKKLCVLYQQGHFDVVTSLPGFF
;
A
#
# COMPACT_ATOMS: atom_id res chain seq x y z
N MET A 1 19.88 36.18 17.51
CA MET A 1 18.72 36.67 18.28
C MET A 1 17.48 36.49 17.40
N PHE A 2 16.89 35.29 17.39
CA PHE A 2 15.71 34.99 16.55
C PHE A 2 14.48 34.85 17.44
N ARG A 3 13.55 35.79 17.25
CA ARG A 3 12.28 35.92 17.94
C ARG A 3 11.21 35.15 17.14
N HIS A 4 10.36 34.45 17.88
CA HIS A 4 9.07 33.84 17.53
C HIS A 4 8.40 34.26 16.21
N ILE A 5 7.72 33.30 15.56
CA ILE A 5 6.26 33.34 15.30
C ILE A 5 5.74 31.89 15.33
N GLU A 6 4.94 31.61 16.34
CA GLU A 6 3.97 30.52 16.35
C GLU A 6 2.84 30.87 15.38
N LYS A 7 2.36 29.89 14.60
CA LYS A 7 0.94 29.84 14.26
C LYS A 7 0.50 28.41 14.00
N VAL A 8 -0.13 27.86 15.02
CA VAL A 8 -0.97 26.67 14.95
C VAL A 8 -2.11 26.96 13.98
N ILE A 9 -2.15 26.25 12.85
CA ILE A 9 -3.33 26.15 12.00
C ILE A 9 -4.07 24.89 12.46
N GLN A 10 -4.91 25.07 13.47
CA GLN A 10 -6.12 24.27 13.59
C GLN A 10 -7.08 24.78 12.52
N SER A 11 -7.64 23.88 11.70
CA SER A 11 -9.02 23.94 11.20
C SER A 11 -9.32 22.79 10.24
N ASN A 12 -10.38 22.07 10.57
CA ASN A 12 -11.33 21.42 9.68
C ASN A 12 -11.25 21.93 8.22
N ALA A 13 -10.83 21.08 7.29
CA ALA A 13 -10.95 21.36 5.87
C ALA A 13 -11.36 20.06 5.16
N ASP A 14 -12.64 19.97 4.82
CA ASP A 14 -13.13 19.14 3.73
C ASP A 14 -12.21 19.32 2.53
N PHE A 15 -11.43 18.29 2.22
CA PHE A 15 -10.55 18.32 1.05
C PHE A 15 -11.26 17.59 -0.08
N THR A 16 -12.05 18.33 -0.85
CA THR A 16 -12.59 17.88 -2.14
C THR A 16 -11.45 17.86 -3.16
N LEU A 17 -10.75 16.74 -3.23
CA LEU A 17 -9.56 16.58 -4.06
C LEU A 17 -9.93 16.07 -5.47
N ASN A 18 -10.58 16.93 -6.25
CA ASN A 18 -10.67 16.79 -7.69
C ASN A 18 -9.44 17.45 -8.34
N GLY A 19 -8.38 16.68 -8.57
CA GLY A 19 -7.24 17.12 -9.38
C GLY A 19 -5.90 16.56 -8.91
N ASN A 20 -5.22 15.85 -9.82
CA ASN A 20 -3.95 15.14 -9.66
C ASN A 20 -2.98 15.76 -8.64
N VAL A 21 -2.61 14.96 -7.64
CA VAL A 21 -1.57 15.31 -6.66
C VAL A 21 -0.22 14.80 -7.17
N ILE A 22 0.70 15.71 -7.47
CA ILE A 22 2.09 15.36 -7.80
C ILE A 22 2.94 15.53 -6.54
N LEU A 23 3.39 14.42 -5.95
CA LEU A 23 4.27 14.39 -4.77
C LEU A 23 5.72 14.24 -5.22
N ASN A 24 6.53 15.30 -5.07
CA ASN A 24 7.97 15.24 -5.24
C ASN A 24 8.64 14.92 -3.90
N ILE A 25 9.32 13.78 -3.82
CA ILE A 25 10.01 13.31 -2.60
C ILE A 25 11.52 13.33 -2.87
N ILE A 26 12.26 14.12 -2.07
CA ILE A 26 13.72 14.11 -2.05
C ILE A 26 14.16 13.32 -0.81
N HIS A 27 14.83 12.20 -1.02
CA HIS A 27 15.35 11.32 0.03
C HIS A 27 16.72 11.82 0.51
N VAL A 28 16.86 12.13 1.80
CA VAL A 28 18.15 12.44 2.44
C VAL A 28 18.34 11.52 3.64
N ASP A 29 19.45 10.78 3.67
CA ASP A 29 19.81 9.91 4.79
C ASP A 29 20.21 10.73 6.02
N MET A 30 19.58 10.46 7.16
CA MET A 30 19.91 11.10 8.45
C MET A 30 20.73 10.17 9.35
N ALA A 31 21.80 10.71 9.94
CA ALA A 31 22.67 9.99 10.87
C ALA A 31 21.99 9.71 12.23
N ASN A 32 22.26 8.53 12.81
CA ASN A 32 21.65 8.06 14.06
C ASN A 32 22.28 8.70 15.31
N GLY A 33 21.49 9.45 16.08
CA GLY A 33 21.85 9.95 17.41
C GLY A 33 21.55 8.96 18.55
N LYS A 34 22.46 8.84 19.52
CA LYS A 34 22.32 7.97 20.71
C LYS A 34 21.51 8.67 21.81
N GLY A 35 20.20 8.51 21.80
CA GLY A 35 19.30 8.86 22.90
C GLY A 35 18.49 7.65 23.35
N ARG A 36 18.05 7.63 24.62
CA ARG A 36 17.22 6.55 25.20
C ARG A 36 16.00 6.29 24.33
N ALA A 37 15.99 5.14 23.66
CA ALA A 37 14.91 4.73 22.78
C ALA A 37 13.68 4.35 23.62
N ASN A 38 12.62 5.15 23.55
CA ASN A 38 11.29 4.59 23.65
C ASN A 38 11.22 3.47 22.61
N THR A 39 10.85 2.27 23.03
CA THR A 39 10.73 1.09 22.18
C THR A 39 9.63 1.33 21.13
N HIS A 40 9.99 2.04 20.05
CA HIS A 40 9.26 2.04 18.80
C HIS A 40 9.22 0.59 18.32
N THR A 41 8.13 -0.12 18.63
CA THR A 41 7.82 -1.38 17.95
C THR A 41 7.77 -1.06 16.47
N ASN A 42 8.76 -1.55 15.72
CA ASN A 42 8.76 -1.54 14.26
C ASN A 42 7.35 -1.91 13.77
N LEU A 43 6.71 -1.06 12.96
CA LEU A 43 5.36 -1.30 12.45
C LEU A 43 5.24 -2.72 11.87
N ARG A 44 6.28 -3.19 11.19
CA ARG A 44 6.44 -4.58 10.74
C ARG A 44 6.40 -5.58 11.89
N GLN A 45 7.21 -5.43 12.93
CA GLN A 45 7.17 -6.37 14.06
C GLN A 45 5.79 -6.36 14.71
N TRP A 46 5.10 -5.23 14.75
CA TRP A 46 3.75 -5.17 15.30
C TRP A 46 2.71 -5.84 14.38
N LEU A 47 2.75 -5.56 13.07
CA LEU A 47 1.92 -6.19 12.03
C LEU A 47 2.21 -7.69 11.92
N MET A 48 3.47 -8.12 12.04
CA MET A 48 3.87 -9.52 12.02
C MET A 48 3.57 -10.23 13.36
N LYS A 49 3.66 -9.52 14.50
CA LYS A 49 3.23 -10.04 15.82
C LYS A 49 1.71 -10.29 15.82
N LYS A 50 0.93 -9.43 15.18
CA LYS A 50 -0.46 -9.70 14.81
C LYS A 50 -0.50 -10.60 13.56
N LYS A 51 -0.08 -11.86 13.70
CA LYS A 51 0.05 -12.94 12.67
C LYS A 51 -1.09 -13.10 11.63
N LYS A 52 -2.15 -12.29 11.66
CA LYS A 52 -3.31 -12.31 10.77
C LYS A 52 -3.51 -11.02 9.94
N SER A 53 -2.75 -9.94 10.16
CA SER A 53 -2.96 -8.65 9.48
C SER A 53 -2.18 -8.48 8.19
N VAL A 54 -1.26 -9.38 7.86
CA VAL A 54 -0.46 -9.33 6.61
C VAL A 54 -0.53 -10.69 5.91
N ILE A 55 -0.78 -10.69 4.61
CA ILE A 55 -0.62 -11.84 3.72
C ILE A 55 0.66 -11.60 2.92
N THR A 56 1.65 -12.44 3.18
CA THR A 56 2.92 -12.38 2.45
C THR A 56 2.76 -12.86 1.02
N ILE A 57 3.21 -12.07 0.05
CA ILE A 57 3.23 -12.46 -1.35
C ILE A 57 4.55 -13.17 -1.61
N ASN A 58 4.48 -14.44 -2.01
CA ASN A 58 5.68 -15.16 -2.41
C ASN A 58 5.69 -15.28 -3.93
N ASN A 59 6.69 -14.69 -4.57
CA ASN A 59 6.81 -14.69 -6.00
C ASN A 59 8.28 -14.78 -6.44
N LYS A 60 8.49 -15.35 -7.62
CA LYS A 60 9.81 -15.46 -8.27
C LYS A 60 9.99 -14.49 -9.44
N ASP A 61 8.92 -13.77 -9.77
CA ASP A 61 8.87 -12.73 -10.80
C ASP A 61 8.93 -11.34 -10.15
N ASP A 62 8.98 -10.28 -10.95
CA ASP A 62 8.99 -8.90 -10.43
C ASP A 62 7.56 -8.32 -10.27
N LEU A 63 6.53 -9.16 -10.32
CA LEU A 63 5.11 -8.76 -10.35
C LEU A 63 4.46 -8.68 -8.96
N CYS A 64 5.26 -8.42 -7.91
CA CYS A 64 4.80 -8.49 -6.52
C CYS A 64 3.65 -7.50 -6.23
N LEU A 65 3.69 -6.29 -6.79
CA LEU A 65 2.60 -5.31 -6.65
C LEU A 65 1.29 -5.82 -7.26
N ALA A 66 1.31 -6.28 -8.50
CA ALA A 66 0.12 -6.78 -9.17
C ALA A 66 -0.46 -8.01 -8.46
N ARG A 67 0.40 -8.93 -8.01
CA ARG A 67 0.00 -10.09 -7.19
C ARG A 67 -0.64 -9.65 -5.87
N ALA A 68 -0.10 -8.62 -5.21
CA ALA A 68 -0.67 -8.06 -3.99
C ALA A 68 -2.05 -7.44 -4.25
N LEU A 69 -2.19 -6.62 -5.29
CA LEU A 69 -3.46 -5.98 -5.66
C LEU A 69 -4.54 -7.00 -6.01
N VAL A 70 -4.23 -8.00 -6.84
CA VAL A 70 -5.14 -9.11 -7.16
C VAL A 70 -5.57 -9.85 -5.90
N THR A 71 -4.64 -10.12 -4.99
CA THR A 71 -4.94 -10.81 -3.74
C THR A 71 -5.81 -9.97 -2.81
N ALA A 72 -5.54 -8.67 -2.71
CA ALA A 72 -6.37 -7.73 -1.95
C ALA A 72 -7.79 -7.63 -2.54
N LYS A 73 -7.90 -7.54 -3.88
CA LYS A 73 -9.17 -7.49 -4.60
C LYS A 73 -9.99 -8.75 -4.39
N ALA A 74 -9.40 -9.93 -4.63
CA ALA A 74 -10.05 -11.21 -4.42
C ALA A 74 -10.53 -11.39 -2.96
N ARG A 75 -9.83 -10.81 -1.99
CA ARG A 75 -10.25 -10.84 -0.58
C ARG A 75 -11.53 -10.07 -0.32
N LEU A 76 -11.71 -8.92 -0.97
CA LEU A 76 -12.92 -8.10 -0.85
C LEU A 76 -14.07 -8.74 -1.62
N ASP A 77 -13.79 -9.16 -2.86
CA ASP A 77 -14.83 -9.63 -3.77
C ASP A 77 -15.34 -11.02 -3.45
N LYS A 78 -14.57 -11.90 -2.80
CA LYS A 78 -15.02 -13.27 -2.45
C LYS A 78 -16.29 -13.31 -1.59
N GLN A 79 -16.64 -12.21 -0.92
CA GLN A 79 -17.88 -12.12 -0.15
C GLN A 79 -19.08 -11.88 -1.07
N SER A 80 -18.88 -11.18 -2.19
CA SER A 80 -19.90 -10.87 -3.18
C SER A 80 -19.98 -11.93 -4.28
N ASP A 81 -18.85 -12.54 -4.65
CA ASP A 81 -18.75 -13.54 -5.71
C ASP A 81 -18.13 -14.85 -5.19
N PRO A 82 -18.92 -15.92 -5.04
CA PRO A 82 -18.45 -17.22 -4.56
C PRO A 82 -17.61 -18.00 -5.60
N THR A 83 -17.57 -17.57 -6.86
CA THR A 83 -16.78 -18.22 -7.92
C THR A 83 -15.28 -17.92 -7.78
N ILE A 84 -14.92 -16.87 -7.04
CA ILE A 84 -13.54 -16.47 -6.80
C ILE A 84 -12.83 -17.53 -5.96
N ASN A 85 -11.80 -18.15 -6.55
CA ASN A 85 -11.01 -19.15 -5.86
C ASN A 85 -9.96 -18.51 -4.93
N TRP A 86 -10.47 -17.98 -3.81
CA TRP A 86 -9.67 -17.32 -2.79
C TRP A 86 -8.47 -18.15 -2.31
N ASN A 87 -8.63 -19.46 -2.20
CA ASN A 87 -7.57 -20.34 -1.69
C ASN A 87 -6.38 -20.45 -2.64
N ASN A 88 -6.63 -20.49 -3.96
CA ASN A 88 -5.58 -20.51 -4.96
C ASN A 88 -4.86 -19.16 -5.06
N ILE A 89 -5.63 -18.07 -5.07
CA ILE A 89 -5.08 -16.71 -5.14
C ILE A 89 -4.22 -16.40 -3.93
N ARG A 90 -4.71 -16.69 -2.71
CA ARG A 90 -3.97 -16.46 -1.45
C ARG A 90 -2.68 -17.29 -1.36
N LYS A 91 -2.67 -18.50 -1.91
CA LYS A 91 -1.49 -19.39 -1.92
C LYS A 91 -0.48 -19.03 -3.02
N GLY A 92 -0.78 -18.06 -3.87
CA GLY A 92 0.07 -17.66 -4.98
C GLY A 92 0.16 -18.70 -6.10
N GLN A 93 -0.91 -19.46 -6.33
CA GLN A 93 -0.95 -20.47 -7.40
C GLN A 93 -1.06 -19.83 -8.79
N CYS A 94 -1.14 -20.66 -9.83
CA CYS A 94 -1.18 -20.25 -11.23
C CYS A 94 -2.22 -19.14 -11.49
N GLU A 95 -3.39 -19.24 -10.88
CA GLU A 95 -4.47 -18.26 -10.99
C GLU A 95 -4.08 -16.84 -10.54
N GLN A 96 -3.33 -16.70 -9.44
CA GLN A 96 -2.80 -15.40 -9.01
C GLN A 96 -1.87 -14.81 -10.08
N THR A 97 -1.04 -15.67 -10.68
CA THR A 97 -0.07 -15.24 -11.70
C THR A 97 -0.78 -14.80 -12.97
N THR A 98 -1.77 -15.57 -13.43
CA THR A 98 -2.58 -15.23 -14.61
C THR A 98 -3.33 -13.92 -14.41
N LEU A 99 -3.97 -13.73 -13.26
CA LEU A 99 -4.68 -12.50 -12.93
C LEU A 99 -3.74 -11.29 -12.79
N ALA A 100 -2.54 -11.48 -12.22
CA ALA A 100 -1.55 -10.41 -12.11
C ALA A 100 -1.06 -9.95 -13.49
N LYS A 101 -0.76 -10.89 -14.40
CA LYS A 101 -0.38 -10.57 -15.78
C LYS A 101 -1.51 -9.90 -16.55
N ALA A 102 -2.74 -10.39 -16.38
CA ALA A 102 -3.92 -9.75 -16.96
C ALA A 102 -4.10 -8.32 -16.44
N LEU A 103 -3.83 -8.07 -15.15
CA LEU A 103 -3.86 -6.73 -14.58
C LEU A 103 -2.83 -5.80 -15.23
N HIS A 104 -1.59 -6.26 -15.46
CA HIS A 104 -0.58 -5.51 -16.21
C HIS A 104 -1.04 -5.18 -17.63
N ALA A 105 -1.52 -6.19 -18.37
CA ALA A 105 -1.99 -6.02 -19.73
C ALA A 105 -3.17 -5.02 -19.83
N ASN A 106 -4.14 -5.14 -18.92
CA ASN A 106 -5.34 -4.30 -18.92
C ASN A 106 -5.07 -2.87 -18.46
N ALA A 107 -4.15 -2.68 -17.50
CA ALA A 107 -3.74 -1.35 -17.02
C ALA A 107 -2.72 -0.67 -17.96
N GLY A 108 -2.26 -1.35 -19.02
CA GLY A 108 -1.21 -0.84 -19.91
C GLY A 108 0.15 -0.67 -19.22
N VAL A 109 0.40 -1.42 -18.14
CA VAL A 109 1.64 -1.38 -17.37
C VAL A 109 2.54 -2.53 -17.83
N PRO A 110 3.78 -2.27 -18.29
CA PRO A 110 4.68 -3.35 -18.68
C PRO A 110 4.97 -4.30 -17.52
N GLU A 111 5.12 -5.59 -17.80
CA GLU A 111 5.55 -6.57 -16.80
C GLU A 111 6.97 -6.22 -16.31
N GLY A 112 7.14 -6.07 -14.99
CA GLY A 112 8.43 -5.70 -14.42
C GLY A 112 8.32 -5.16 -12.99
N PRO A 113 9.45 -4.69 -12.42
CA PRO A 113 9.46 -4.07 -11.10
C PRO A 113 8.58 -2.83 -11.10
N CYS A 114 7.64 -2.78 -10.15
CA CYS A 114 6.69 -1.69 -10.05
C CYS A 114 7.15 -0.67 -8.99
N GLY A 115 7.16 0.61 -9.38
CA GLY A 115 7.29 1.77 -8.50
C GLY A 115 5.95 2.49 -8.31
N LEU A 116 6.03 3.74 -7.84
CA LEU A 116 4.84 4.57 -7.59
C LEU A 116 4.09 4.97 -8.87
N ASP A 117 4.80 5.12 -9.99
CA ASP A 117 4.19 5.45 -11.28
C ASP A 117 3.28 4.32 -11.78
N GLU A 118 3.70 3.06 -11.58
CA GLU A 118 2.87 1.90 -11.87
C GLU A 118 1.67 1.82 -10.91
N VAL A 119 1.85 2.16 -9.64
CA VAL A 119 0.74 2.24 -8.66
C VAL A 119 -0.32 3.23 -9.14
N ASP A 120 0.06 4.39 -9.64
CA ASP A 120 -0.89 5.39 -10.15
C ASP A 120 -1.66 4.87 -11.38
N ARG A 121 -0.98 4.21 -12.32
CA ARG A 121 -1.64 3.57 -13.47
C ARG A 121 -2.61 2.47 -13.03
N PHE A 122 -2.23 1.65 -12.06
CA PHE A 122 -3.13 0.65 -11.49
C PHE A 122 -4.32 1.29 -10.79
N GLN A 123 -4.14 2.43 -10.11
CA GLN A 123 -5.22 3.19 -9.50
C GLN A 123 -6.19 3.77 -10.54
N GLN A 124 -5.67 4.27 -11.68
CA GLN A 124 -6.49 4.77 -12.78
C GLN A 124 -7.32 3.66 -13.44
N PHE A 125 -6.80 2.42 -13.46
CA PHE A 125 -7.53 1.25 -13.95
C PHE A 125 -8.54 0.71 -12.93
N LEU A 126 -8.17 0.65 -11.65
CA LEU A 126 -9.01 0.14 -10.55
C LEU A 126 -9.83 1.26 -9.90
N GLN A 127 -10.65 1.96 -10.69
CA GLN A 127 -11.44 3.12 -10.22
C GLN A 127 -12.44 2.78 -9.11
N ASP A 128 -12.93 1.54 -9.09
CA ASP A 128 -13.85 1.02 -8.07
C ASP A 128 -13.16 0.71 -6.72
N TYR A 129 -11.85 0.94 -6.61
CA TYR A 129 -11.07 0.63 -5.43
C TYR A 129 -10.11 1.78 -5.08
N GLN A 130 -9.81 1.95 -3.79
CA GLN A 130 -8.75 2.85 -3.31
C GLN A 130 -7.50 2.04 -2.99
N ILE A 131 -6.41 2.28 -3.71
CA ILE A 131 -5.10 1.70 -3.41
C ILE A 131 -4.44 2.52 -2.30
N LEU A 132 -4.00 1.84 -1.24
CA LEU A 132 -3.24 2.43 -0.15
C LEU A 132 -1.92 1.67 -0.01
N VAL A 133 -0.81 2.34 -0.34
CA VAL A 133 0.53 1.79 -0.14
C VAL A 133 1.10 2.34 1.14
N ILE A 134 1.38 1.45 2.09
CA ILE A 134 2.00 1.80 3.36
C ILE A 134 3.45 1.30 3.42
N SER A 135 4.31 2.03 4.11
CA SER A 135 5.65 1.59 4.48
C SER A 135 5.76 1.39 5.98
N CYS A 136 6.80 0.67 6.41
CA CYS A 136 7.13 0.57 7.83
C CYS A 136 8.04 1.70 8.33
N LEU A 137 8.16 2.80 7.57
CA LEU A 137 8.97 3.94 7.99
C LEU A 137 8.31 4.66 9.17
N PRO A 138 9.08 5.10 10.17
CA PRO A 138 8.54 5.64 11.42
C PRO A 138 7.95 7.05 11.33
N LYS A 139 8.26 7.83 10.28
CA LYS A 139 7.78 9.21 10.13
C LYS A 139 6.60 9.35 9.17
N ASP A 140 6.62 8.66 8.04
CA ASP A 140 5.55 8.69 7.04
C ASP A 140 5.20 7.28 6.58
N PRO A 141 4.21 6.65 7.23
CA PRO A 141 3.82 5.28 6.91
C PRO A 141 3.00 5.17 5.63
N ILE A 142 2.48 6.26 5.06
CA ILE A 142 1.67 6.23 3.83
C ILE A 142 2.54 6.75 2.67
N MET A 143 2.82 5.89 1.69
CA MET A 143 3.59 6.26 0.50
C MET A 143 2.70 6.67 -0.67
N PHE A 144 1.52 6.07 -0.77
CA PHE A 144 0.54 6.39 -1.81
C PHE A 144 -0.87 6.21 -1.26
N LYS A 145 -1.76 7.15 -1.59
CA LYS A 145 -3.18 7.08 -1.27
C LYS A 145 -3.96 7.50 -2.51
N GLY A 146 -4.68 6.55 -3.10
CA GLY A 146 -5.58 6.82 -4.21
C GLY A 146 -6.82 7.63 -3.80
N PRO A 147 -7.71 7.97 -4.76
CA PRO A 147 -8.98 8.64 -4.49
C PRO A 147 -9.81 7.85 -3.48
N GLU A 148 -10.66 8.57 -2.73
CA GLU A 148 -11.46 7.99 -1.67
C GLU A 148 -12.49 6.98 -2.22
N ASN A 149 -12.49 5.79 -1.64
CA ASN A 149 -13.41 4.71 -2.01
C ASN A 149 -13.66 3.82 -0.79
N ASP A 150 -14.85 3.22 -0.73
CA ASP A 150 -15.23 2.26 0.31
C ASP A 150 -14.37 0.99 0.26
N LYS A 151 -13.98 0.56 -0.95
CA LYS A 151 -13.19 -0.65 -1.16
C LYS A 151 -11.69 -0.34 -1.17
N LYS A 152 -11.04 -0.54 -0.02
CA LYS A 152 -9.62 -0.22 0.17
C LYS A 152 -8.70 -1.42 -0.06
N LEU A 153 -7.79 -1.31 -1.02
CA LEU A 153 -6.72 -2.25 -1.32
C LEU A 153 -5.44 -1.81 -0.61
N CYS A 154 -5.23 -2.33 0.60
CA CYS A 154 -4.08 -1.97 1.42
C CYS A 154 -2.88 -2.90 1.13
N VAL A 155 -1.76 -2.30 0.77
CA VAL A 155 -0.51 -2.99 0.41
C VAL A 155 0.64 -2.42 1.23
N LEU A 156 1.51 -3.28 1.75
CA LEU A 156 2.70 -2.94 2.51
C LEU A 156 3.94 -3.02 1.62
N TYR A 157 4.67 -1.92 1.47
CA TYR A 157 5.96 -1.85 0.77
C TYR A 157 7.13 -1.96 1.75
N GLN A 158 8.02 -2.93 1.52
CA GLN A 158 9.28 -3.07 2.25
C GLN A 158 10.41 -3.57 1.35
N GLN A 159 11.52 -2.84 1.29
CA GLN A 159 12.76 -3.29 0.63
C GLN A 159 12.54 -3.80 -0.81
N GLY A 160 11.70 -3.13 -1.60
CA GLY A 160 11.40 -3.52 -2.98
C GLY A 160 10.34 -4.62 -3.13
N HIS A 161 9.66 -5.01 -2.04
CA HIS A 161 8.63 -6.05 -2.06
C HIS A 161 7.28 -5.53 -1.53
N PHE A 162 6.20 -6.05 -2.10
CA PHE A 162 4.82 -5.66 -1.76
C PHE A 162 4.03 -6.83 -1.17
N ASP A 163 3.53 -6.65 0.04
CA ASP A 163 2.67 -7.58 0.76
C ASP A 163 1.25 -7.04 0.92
N VAL A 164 0.26 -7.90 1.16
CA VAL A 164 -1.12 -7.43 1.37
C VAL A 164 -1.40 -7.21 2.84
N VAL A 165 -2.04 -6.08 3.18
CA VAL A 165 -2.49 -5.77 4.53
C VAL A 165 -3.99 -6.04 4.63
N THR A 166 -4.38 -6.95 5.52
CA THR A 166 -5.78 -7.39 5.67
C THR A 166 -6.52 -6.66 6.77
N SER A 167 -5.81 -6.11 7.75
CA SER A 167 -6.38 -5.24 8.77
C SER A 167 -5.34 -4.24 9.25
N LEU A 168 -5.76 -2.99 9.39
CA LEU A 168 -5.01 -1.90 9.99
C LEU A 168 -5.72 -1.49 11.29
N PRO A 169 -5.36 -2.06 12.46
CA PRO A 169 -5.89 -1.57 13.72
C PRO A 169 -5.28 -0.19 14.02
N GLY A 170 -6.09 0.87 14.03
CA GLY A 170 -5.66 2.22 14.42
C GLY A 170 -5.30 3.19 13.29
N PHE A 171 -5.58 2.84 12.03
CA PHE A 171 -5.58 3.80 10.90
C PHE A 171 -6.98 3.98 10.28
N PHE A 172 -7.98 3.27 10.81
CA PHE A 172 -9.40 3.41 10.51
C PHE A 172 -10.18 3.43 11.81
#